data_AF-A0A1Z4V752-F1
#
_entry.id   AF-A0A1Z4V752-F1
#
_cell.length_a   1.000
_cell.length_b   1.000
_cell.length_c   1.000
_cell.angle_alpha   90.00
_cell.angle_beta   90.00
_cell.angle_gamma   90.00
#
_symmetry.space_group_name_H-M   'P 1'
#
loop_
_entity.id
_entity.type
_entity.pdbx_description
1 polymer ?
#
loop_
_entity_poly.entity_id
_entity_poly.type
_entity_poly.pdbx_seq_one_letter_code
_entity_poly.pdbx_strand_id
1 'polypeptide(L)'
;MFTRIRRLSNRFFNNSRTVNNEPLNKVSLVVIILVDIFILINVFTGLNNISEWHLSPTQAYPCYSEWDIYKTQTTKNKDYEFLRSSLPYGSNEQRIRQTYQDVEVGHLGKVSEICLNYGESKDKLNNPQNQKILTTINQTQDKISRLEQANATIRQQYDSTLLEKIAGQSSGNSINQVRAEKAKQELTQNIEKIANLKQEIANLQNQLLTKPESVNFLSFVKDETKFNEVKKGYKDASFWYPSIQLFFQAIFLLPLILIALLVNNFSQRKRYGLIALISWHLLVIFIIPLVLKVFQFLQIGIIFQFFFDIISFLFGGLVFLISYVYILLIPLLGFGMIKFFQTVVFNHKIQAANRIQKSRCIRCAKKIRPQDSHCPHCGYYQYVECHNCHNLTYKELPYCHHCGADKNSPNLEVN
;
A
#
# COMPACT_ATOMS: atom_id res chain seq x y z
N MET A 1 -26.74 11.33 -21.29
CA MET A 1 -25.71 10.57 -20.52
C MET A 1 -26.34 9.55 -19.58
N PHE A 2 -27.31 9.94 -18.73
CA PHE A 2 -28.05 9.06 -17.81
C PHE A 2 -28.75 7.86 -18.49
N THR A 3 -29.31 8.04 -19.68
CA THR A 3 -29.96 6.95 -20.44
C THR A 3 -28.98 5.87 -20.91
N ARG A 4 -27.69 6.21 -21.11
CA ARG A 4 -26.64 5.24 -21.49
C ARG A 4 -26.12 4.48 -20.28
N ILE A 5 -25.94 5.16 -19.14
CA ILE A 5 -25.59 4.53 -17.85
C ILE A 5 -26.71 3.59 -17.39
N ARG A 6 -27.97 4.01 -17.51
CA ARG A 6 -29.13 3.16 -17.21
C ARG A 6 -29.22 1.94 -18.13
N ARG A 7 -28.89 2.06 -19.43
CA ARG A 7 -28.82 0.91 -20.34
C ARG A 7 -27.65 -0.04 -20.03
N LEU A 8 -26.50 0.49 -19.63
CA LEU A 8 -25.34 -0.29 -19.20
C LEU A 8 -25.63 -1.03 -17.89
N SER A 9 -26.19 -0.33 -16.91
CA SER A 9 -26.66 -0.90 -15.64
C SER A 9 -27.73 -1.96 -15.89
N ASN A 10 -28.73 -1.70 -16.73
CA ASN A 10 -29.75 -2.68 -17.07
C ASN A 10 -29.18 -3.89 -17.83
N ARG A 11 -28.21 -3.71 -18.74
CA ARG A 11 -27.52 -4.83 -19.40
C ARG A 11 -26.66 -5.62 -18.42
N PHE A 12 -25.99 -4.94 -17.50
CA PHE A 12 -25.20 -5.54 -16.44
C PHE A 12 -26.10 -6.40 -15.54
N PHE A 13 -27.19 -5.84 -15.02
CA PHE A 13 -28.16 -6.55 -14.18
C PHE A 13 -28.90 -7.67 -14.92
N ASN A 14 -29.25 -7.47 -16.20
CA ASN A 14 -29.89 -8.52 -17.00
C ASN A 14 -28.92 -9.68 -17.28
N ASN A 15 -27.67 -9.39 -17.65
CA ASN A 15 -26.66 -10.43 -17.91
C ASN A 15 -26.22 -11.15 -16.63
N SER A 16 -26.28 -10.50 -15.46
CA SER A 16 -25.96 -11.12 -14.17
C SER A 16 -27.09 -11.97 -13.59
N ARG A 17 -28.34 -11.81 -14.07
CA ARG A 17 -29.54 -12.48 -13.49
C ARG A 17 -30.27 -13.41 -14.45
N THR A 18 -29.86 -13.48 -15.71
CA THR A 18 -30.55 -14.28 -16.73
C THR A 18 -29.63 -15.24 -17.46
N VAL A 19 -30.11 -16.46 -17.68
CA VAL A 19 -29.48 -17.48 -18.52
C VAL A 19 -30.39 -17.66 -19.72
N ASN A 20 -29.90 -17.44 -20.95
CA ASN A 20 -30.73 -17.54 -22.16
C ASN A 20 -32.03 -16.70 -22.14
N ASN A 21 -32.04 -15.56 -21.42
CA ASN A 21 -33.21 -14.70 -21.15
C ASN A 21 -34.25 -15.23 -20.14
N GLU A 22 -33.94 -16.30 -19.41
CA GLU A 22 -34.76 -16.79 -18.29
C GLU A 22 -34.16 -16.36 -16.94
N PRO A 23 -34.98 -15.93 -15.96
CA PRO A 23 -34.50 -15.52 -14.65
C PRO A 23 -34.00 -16.72 -13.84
N LEU A 24 -32.86 -16.56 -13.16
CA LEU A 24 -32.27 -17.58 -12.30
C LEU A 24 -33.11 -17.85 -11.04
N ASN A 25 -33.10 -19.10 -10.57
CA ASN A 25 -33.66 -19.47 -9.27
C ASN A 25 -32.91 -18.73 -8.13
N LYS A 26 -33.65 -18.27 -7.11
CA LYS A 26 -33.11 -17.56 -5.93
C LYS A 26 -32.00 -18.36 -5.24
N VAL A 27 -32.14 -19.68 -5.16
CA VAL A 27 -31.12 -20.58 -4.58
C VAL A 27 -29.83 -20.58 -5.40
N SER A 28 -29.94 -20.67 -6.73
CA SER A 28 -28.79 -20.61 -7.64
C SER A 28 -28.06 -19.26 -7.56
N LEU A 29 -28.80 -18.17 -7.38
CA LEU A 29 -28.21 -16.83 -7.22
C LEU A 29 -27.41 -16.70 -5.91
N VAL A 30 -27.90 -17.28 -4.80
CA VAL A 30 -27.16 -17.31 -3.52
C VAL A 30 -25.85 -18.11 -3.67
N VAL A 31 -25.90 -19.28 -4.32
CA VAL A 31 -24.72 -20.11 -4.55
C VAL A 31 -23.67 -19.37 -5.38
N ILE A 32 -24.08 -18.68 -6.45
CA ILE A 32 -23.17 -17.88 -7.28
C ILE A 32 -22.49 -16.79 -6.43
N ILE A 33 -23.24 -16.05 -5.62
CA ILE A 33 -22.67 -15.00 -4.76
C ILE A 33 -21.63 -15.58 -3.78
N LEU A 34 -21.89 -16.73 -3.16
CA LEU A 34 -20.93 -17.36 -2.25
C LEU A 34 -19.64 -17.76 -2.97
N VAL A 35 -19.76 -18.35 -4.17
CA VAL A 35 -18.61 -18.69 -5.00
C VAL A 35 -17.85 -17.43 -5.42
N ASP A 36 -18.56 -16.37 -5.79
CA ASP A 36 -17.96 -15.10 -6.20
C ASP A 36 -17.17 -14.45 -5.07
N ILE A 37 -17.69 -14.47 -3.83
CA ILE A 37 -16.98 -13.99 -2.63
C ILE A 37 -15.72 -14.82 -2.39
N PHE A 38 -15.83 -16.15 -2.47
CA PHE A 38 -14.69 -17.04 -2.30
C PHE A 38 -13.59 -16.75 -3.33
N ILE A 39 -13.95 -16.58 -4.61
CA ILE A 39 -13.01 -16.23 -5.67
C ILE A 39 -12.40 -14.86 -5.41
N LEU A 40 -13.22 -13.87 -5.03
CA LEU A 40 -12.76 -12.52 -4.74
C LEU A 40 -11.69 -12.50 -3.64
N ILE A 41 -11.91 -13.25 -2.54
CA ILE A 41 -10.93 -13.39 -1.45
C ILE A 41 -9.62 -13.98 -1.97
N ASN A 42 -9.68 -15.09 -2.72
CA ASN A 42 -8.49 -15.72 -3.28
C ASN A 42 -7.73 -14.80 -4.25
N VAL A 43 -8.45 -14.01 -5.06
CA VAL A 43 -7.85 -13.01 -5.95
C VAL A 43 -7.16 -11.91 -5.16
N PHE A 44 -7.76 -11.40 -4.08
CA PHE A 44 -7.11 -10.41 -3.22
C PHE A 44 -5.88 -10.98 -2.50
N THR A 45 -5.94 -12.21 -2.01
CA THR A 45 -4.77 -12.89 -1.41
C THR A 45 -3.65 -13.06 -2.44
N GLY A 46 -3.97 -13.55 -3.64
CA GLY A 46 -3.00 -13.68 -4.73
C GLY A 46 -2.39 -12.34 -5.14
N LEU A 47 -3.21 -11.29 -5.19
CA LEU A 47 -2.76 -9.92 -5.46
C LEU A 47 -1.82 -9.37 -4.39
N ASN A 48 -2.06 -9.68 -3.12
CA ASN A 48 -1.19 -9.26 -2.03
C ASN A 48 0.16 -9.97 -2.14
N ASN A 49 0.13 -11.30 -2.29
CA ASN A 49 1.33 -12.13 -2.38
C ASN A 49 2.22 -11.71 -3.57
N ILE A 50 1.64 -11.49 -4.76
CA ILE A 50 2.43 -11.08 -5.93
C ILE A 50 2.97 -9.66 -5.81
N SER A 51 2.28 -8.79 -5.04
CA SER A 51 2.76 -7.41 -4.81
C SER A 51 3.91 -7.32 -3.82
N GLU A 52 4.06 -8.31 -2.95
CA GLU A 52 5.19 -8.42 -2.02
C GLU A 52 6.37 -9.17 -2.64
N TRP A 53 6.23 -9.71 -3.85
CA TRP A 53 7.26 -10.53 -4.48
C TRP A 53 8.56 -9.78 -4.75
N HIS A 54 8.49 -8.49 -5.13
CA HIS A 54 9.67 -7.63 -5.19
C HIS A 54 10.02 -7.12 -3.79
N LEU A 55 11.30 -7.10 -3.44
CA LEU A 55 11.76 -6.57 -2.15
C LEU A 55 11.27 -5.13 -1.96
N SER A 56 10.68 -4.86 -0.79
CA SER A 56 10.34 -3.50 -0.37
C SER A 56 11.62 -2.68 -0.10
N PRO A 57 11.53 -1.35 -0.13
CA PRO A 57 12.69 -0.48 0.14
C PRO A 57 13.33 -0.76 1.50
N THR A 58 12.52 -1.08 2.51
CA THR A 58 12.97 -1.44 3.86
C THR A 58 13.61 -2.82 3.92
N GLN A 59 13.26 -3.74 3.03
CA GLN A 59 13.93 -5.04 2.92
C GLN A 59 15.22 -4.95 2.10
N ALA A 60 15.24 -4.15 1.03
CA ALA A 60 16.42 -3.96 0.19
C ALA A 60 17.50 -3.11 0.87
N TYR A 61 17.11 -2.16 1.73
CA TYR A 61 18.02 -1.29 2.49
C TYR A 61 17.65 -1.26 3.99
N PRO A 62 17.77 -2.40 4.70
CA PRO A 62 17.32 -2.53 6.08
C PRO A 62 18.10 -1.64 7.05
N CYS A 63 19.38 -1.35 6.72
CA CYS A 63 20.24 -0.49 7.53
C CYS A 63 19.92 1.01 7.45
N TYR A 64 19.08 1.45 6.51
CA TYR A 64 18.80 2.88 6.28
C TYR A 64 18.15 3.55 7.49
N SER A 65 17.15 2.91 8.10
CA SER A 65 16.37 3.50 9.19
C SER A 65 17.20 3.76 10.44
N GLU A 66 17.98 2.76 10.88
CA GLU A 66 18.91 2.88 12.02
C GLU A 66 19.96 3.97 11.76
N TRP A 67 20.50 4.05 10.53
CA TRP A 67 21.47 5.08 10.16
C TRP A 67 20.88 6.49 10.13
N ASP A 68 19.66 6.66 9.61
CA ASP A 68 19.01 7.98 9.55
C ASP A 68 18.70 8.52 10.95
N ILE A 69 18.31 7.64 11.88
CA ILE A 69 18.17 7.97 13.32
C ILE A 69 19.52 8.42 13.90
N TYR A 70 20.59 7.67 13.65
CA TYR A 70 21.94 8.04 14.11
C TYR A 70 22.38 9.41 13.59
N LYS A 71 22.12 9.69 12.30
CA LYS A 71 22.51 10.95 11.66
C LYS A 71 21.73 12.15 12.20
N THR A 72 20.46 11.97 12.54
CA THR A 72 19.60 13.06 13.04
C THR A 72 19.74 13.31 14.53
N GLN A 73 20.36 12.39 15.27
CA GLN A 73 20.56 12.52 16.72
C GLN A 73 21.66 13.52 17.10
N THR A 74 21.32 14.46 17.98
CA THR A 74 22.20 15.57 18.40
C THR A 74 22.74 15.43 19.83
N THR A 75 22.44 14.33 20.52
CA THR A 75 22.87 14.11 21.91
C THR A 75 24.39 13.96 22.04
N LYS A 76 24.98 14.49 23.13
CA LYS A 76 26.42 14.40 23.40
C LYS A 76 26.95 12.95 23.42
N ASN A 77 26.14 11.99 23.89
CA ASN A 77 26.50 10.57 23.98
C ASN A 77 25.99 9.72 22.79
N LYS A 78 25.74 10.35 21.62
CA LYS A 78 25.10 9.65 20.48
C LYS A 78 25.78 8.35 20.08
N ASP A 79 27.11 8.31 20.09
CA ASP A 79 27.86 7.13 19.65
C ASP A 79 27.66 5.95 20.61
N TYR A 80 27.62 6.22 21.92
CA TYR A 80 27.35 5.20 22.92
C TYR A 80 25.89 4.71 22.86
N GLU A 81 24.93 5.63 22.78
CA GLU A 81 23.51 5.27 22.69
C GLU A 81 23.21 4.45 21.44
N PHE A 82 23.84 4.81 20.31
CA PHE A 82 23.74 4.04 19.08
C PHE A 82 24.31 2.64 19.24
N LEU A 83 25.53 2.48 19.75
CA LEU A 83 26.12 1.16 20.03
C LEU A 83 25.25 0.31 20.96
N ARG A 84 24.72 0.92 22.02
CA ARG A 84 23.82 0.26 22.97
C ARG A 84 22.56 -0.25 22.27
N SER A 85 21.97 0.54 21.39
CA SER A 85 20.77 0.15 20.62
C SER A 85 21.06 -0.93 19.57
N SER A 86 22.29 -0.99 19.05
CA SER A 86 22.72 -1.97 18.06
C SER A 86 23.14 -3.32 18.66
N LEU A 87 23.24 -3.43 19.99
CA LEU A 87 23.58 -4.65 20.72
C LEU A 87 22.29 -5.22 21.35
N PRO A 88 21.69 -6.28 20.78
CA PRO A 88 20.48 -6.83 21.36
C PRO A 88 20.77 -7.50 22.71
N TYR A 89 19.76 -7.55 23.57
CA TYR A 89 19.89 -8.09 24.92
C TYR A 89 19.48 -9.57 24.93
N GLY A 90 20.44 -10.49 24.97
CA GLY A 90 20.16 -11.93 25.12
C GLY A 90 21.02 -12.84 24.25
N SER A 91 21.00 -14.15 24.54
CA SER A 91 21.86 -15.17 23.91
C SER A 91 21.27 -15.84 22.66
N ASN A 92 20.05 -15.48 22.25
CA ASN A 92 19.38 -16.05 21.08
C ASN A 92 19.37 -15.03 19.95
N GLU A 93 20.52 -14.80 19.36
CA GLU A 93 20.62 -13.88 18.22
C GLU A 93 20.91 -14.64 16.94
N GLN A 94 19.88 -14.77 16.13
CA GLN A 94 20.03 -15.00 14.70
C GLN A 94 20.93 -13.90 14.14
N ARG A 95 21.95 -14.28 13.38
CA ARG A 95 22.91 -13.32 12.82
C ARG A 95 22.16 -12.30 11.97
N ILE A 96 22.39 -11.02 12.20
CA ILE A 96 21.75 -9.90 11.50
C ILE A 96 22.03 -10.01 10.01
N ARG A 97 23.26 -10.32 9.62
CA ARG A 97 23.59 -10.55 8.20
C ARG A 97 22.74 -11.65 7.58
N GLN A 98 22.54 -12.77 8.29
CA GLN A 98 21.71 -13.86 7.79
C GLN A 98 20.25 -13.43 7.67
N THR A 99 19.72 -12.72 8.66
CA THR A 99 18.35 -12.16 8.62
C THR A 99 18.14 -11.28 7.39
N TYR A 100 19.15 -10.47 7.02
CA TYR A 100 19.12 -9.65 5.81
C TYR A 100 19.26 -10.46 4.52
N GLN A 101 19.89 -11.63 4.55
CA GLN A 101 19.98 -12.50 3.37
C GLN A 101 18.73 -13.36 3.19
N ASP A 102 18.11 -13.78 4.28
CA ASP A 102 16.92 -14.63 4.28
C ASP A 102 15.72 -13.96 3.60
N VAL A 103 15.65 -12.62 3.62
CA VAL A 103 14.60 -11.89 2.89
C VAL A 103 14.73 -12.01 1.37
N GLU A 104 15.92 -12.32 0.83
CA GLU A 104 16.10 -12.56 -0.61
C GLU A 104 15.45 -13.87 -1.05
N VAL A 105 15.25 -14.81 -0.12
CA VAL A 105 14.67 -16.12 -0.44
C VAL A 105 13.21 -15.94 -0.87
N GLY A 106 12.92 -16.37 -2.09
CA GLY A 106 11.57 -16.27 -2.67
C GLY A 106 11.17 -14.88 -3.18
N HIS A 107 12.08 -13.91 -3.15
CA HIS A 107 11.81 -12.53 -3.57
C HIS A 107 12.66 -12.11 -4.77
N LEU A 108 12.19 -11.10 -5.50
CA LEU A 108 12.93 -10.47 -6.59
C LEU A 108 13.64 -9.22 -6.07
N GLY A 109 14.93 -9.13 -6.38
CA GLY A 109 15.82 -8.07 -5.91
C GLY A 109 16.95 -8.63 -5.05
N LYS A 110 17.79 -7.75 -4.54
CA LYS A 110 18.86 -8.07 -3.60
C LYS A 110 18.94 -7.02 -2.51
N VAL A 111 19.40 -7.41 -1.35
CA VAL A 111 19.74 -6.47 -0.29
C VAL A 111 21.04 -5.75 -0.66
N SER A 112 21.12 -4.47 -0.32
CA SER A 112 22.32 -3.68 -0.53
C SER A 112 23.52 -4.32 0.17
N GLU A 113 24.62 -4.49 -0.57
CA GLU A 113 25.88 -5.01 -0.04
C GLU A 113 26.40 -4.16 1.14
N ILE A 114 26.13 -2.85 1.14
CA ILE A 114 26.47 -1.96 2.26
C ILE A 114 25.68 -2.35 3.51
N CYS A 115 24.39 -2.68 3.37
CA CYS A 115 23.59 -3.15 4.50
C CYS A 115 23.95 -4.58 4.94
N LEU A 116 24.41 -5.45 4.03
CA LEU A 116 24.95 -6.77 4.41
C LEU A 116 26.24 -6.63 5.23
N ASN A 117 27.15 -5.75 4.81
CA ASN A 117 28.36 -5.42 5.56
C ASN A 117 28.05 -4.74 6.90
N TYR A 118 27.04 -3.86 6.94
CA TYR A 118 26.52 -3.30 8.19
C TYR A 118 26.05 -4.40 9.16
N GLY A 119 25.27 -5.36 8.65
CA GLY A 119 24.83 -6.53 9.42
C GLY A 119 25.99 -7.36 9.94
N GLU A 120 27.01 -7.60 9.12
CA GLU A 120 28.23 -8.32 9.54
C GLU A 120 28.99 -7.58 10.65
N SER A 121 29.15 -6.26 10.52
CA SER A 121 29.79 -5.45 11.55
C SER A 121 28.99 -5.45 12.86
N LYS A 122 27.65 -5.46 12.78
CA LYS A 122 26.76 -5.59 13.95
C LYS A 122 26.87 -6.98 14.60
N ASP A 123 26.98 -8.03 13.79
CA ASP A 123 27.23 -9.40 14.28
C ASP A 123 28.58 -9.51 15.02
N LYS A 124 29.64 -8.87 14.52
CA LYS A 124 30.95 -8.82 15.20
C LYS A 124 30.92 -7.99 16.48
N LEU A 125 30.13 -6.92 16.49
CA LEU A 125 29.90 -6.08 17.66
C LEU A 125 29.25 -6.91 18.79
N ASN A 126 28.29 -7.78 18.44
CA ASN A 126 27.68 -8.69 19.38
C ASN A 126 28.60 -9.86 19.75
N ASN A 127 29.48 -9.62 20.72
CA ASN A 127 30.33 -10.65 21.31
C ASN A 127 30.17 -10.70 22.84
N PRO A 128 30.58 -11.81 23.49
CA PRO A 128 30.42 -11.98 24.93
C PRO A 128 31.09 -10.89 25.78
N GLN A 129 32.17 -10.26 25.30
CA GLN A 129 32.84 -9.20 26.05
C GLN A 129 32.01 -7.91 26.07
N ASN A 130 31.50 -7.49 24.91
CA ASN A 130 30.66 -6.30 24.79
C ASN A 130 29.33 -6.49 25.53
N GLN A 131 28.74 -7.69 25.45
CA GLN A 131 27.55 -8.06 26.23
C GLN A 131 27.80 -7.99 27.74
N LYS A 132 28.98 -8.46 28.21
CA LYS A 132 29.36 -8.34 29.62
C LYS A 132 29.49 -6.89 30.08
N ILE A 133 30.04 -6.01 29.23
CA ILE A 133 30.13 -4.57 29.54
C ILE A 133 28.73 -3.96 29.66
N LEU A 134 27.84 -4.21 28.70
CA LEU A 134 26.46 -3.69 28.73
C LEU A 134 25.67 -4.20 29.93
N THR A 135 25.75 -5.49 30.24
CA THR A 135 25.09 -6.07 31.41
C THR A 135 25.62 -5.46 32.71
N THR A 136 26.93 -5.22 32.81
CA THR A 136 27.53 -4.53 33.97
C THR A 136 27.03 -3.10 34.08
N ILE A 137 26.95 -2.35 32.97
CA ILE A 137 26.40 -0.98 32.97
C ILE A 137 24.95 -0.98 33.48
N ASN A 138 24.10 -1.87 32.95
CA ASN A 138 22.69 -1.96 33.38
C ASN A 138 22.59 -2.31 34.87
N GLN A 139 23.37 -3.28 35.36
CA GLN A 139 23.40 -3.63 36.78
C GLN A 139 23.87 -2.47 37.68
N THR A 140 24.85 -1.69 37.23
CA THR A 140 25.32 -0.50 37.95
C THR A 140 24.28 0.62 37.93
N GLN A 141 23.55 0.80 36.83
CA GLN A 141 22.42 1.72 36.73
C GLN A 141 21.27 1.33 37.67
N ASP A 142 20.99 0.02 37.80
CA ASP A 142 19.99 -0.49 38.75
C ASP A 142 20.40 -0.21 40.21
N LYS A 143 21.69 -0.38 40.54
CA LYS A 143 22.22 -0.02 41.87
C LYS A 143 22.06 1.47 42.16
N ILE A 144 22.35 2.34 41.19
CA ILE A 144 22.14 3.80 41.32
C ILE A 144 20.66 4.07 41.59
N SER A 145 19.76 3.49 40.79
CA SER A 145 18.32 3.71 40.92
C SER A 145 17.79 3.28 42.30
N ARG A 146 18.28 2.16 42.85
CA ARG A 146 17.95 1.71 44.21
C ARG A 146 18.47 2.67 45.29
N LEU A 147 19.69 3.21 45.15
CA LEU A 147 20.24 4.19 46.09
C LEU A 147 19.50 5.53 46.00
N GLU A 148 19.13 5.98 44.80
CA GLU A 148 18.35 7.20 44.60
C GLU A 148 16.94 7.06 45.21
N GLN A 149 16.30 5.90 45.07
CA GLN A 149 15.03 5.59 45.72
C GLN A 149 15.17 5.55 47.26
N ALA A 150 16.21 4.91 47.79
CA ALA A 150 16.48 4.90 49.23
C ALA A 150 16.70 6.33 49.77
N ASN A 151 17.45 7.16 49.04
CA ASN A 151 17.66 8.56 49.39
C ASN A 151 16.35 9.37 49.40
N ALA A 152 15.44 9.12 48.47
CA ALA A 152 14.13 9.77 48.46
C ALA A 152 13.32 9.41 49.73
N THR A 153 13.31 8.13 50.12
CA THR A 153 12.66 7.67 51.37
C THR A 153 13.29 8.29 52.61
N ILE A 154 14.63 8.32 52.69
CA ILE A 154 15.34 8.93 53.83
C ILE A 154 15.03 10.42 53.93
N ARG A 155 14.94 11.16 52.81
CA ARG A 155 14.58 12.58 52.81
C ARG A 155 13.16 12.83 53.34
N GLN A 156 12.19 12.02 52.93
CA GLN A 156 10.81 12.11 53.44
C GLN A 156 10.72 11.89 54.96
N GLN A 157 11.47 10.89 55.47
CA GLN A 157 11.55 10.61 56.90
C GLN A 157 12.35 11.69 57.66
N TYR A 158 13.39 12.25 57.05
CA TYR A 158 14.18 13.35 57.61
C TYR A 158 13.33 14.62 57.80
N ASP A 159 12.57 15.03 56.78
CA ASP A 159 11.72 16.22 56.87
C ASP A 159 10.67 16.06 57.98
N SER A 160 10.11 14.85 58.12
CA SER A 160 9.15 14.52 59.18
C SER A 160 9.80 14.51 60.58
N THR A 161 10.97 13.90 60.74
CA THR A 161 11.71 13.90 62.02
C THR A 161 12.22 15.28 62.42
N LEU A 162 12.55 16.13 61.45
CA LEU A 162 12.91 17.52 61.73
C LEU A 162 11.72 18.31 62.27
N LEU A 163 10.53 18.13 61.68
CA LEU A 163 9.28 18.73 62.18
C LEU A 163 8.93 18.21 63.59
N GLU A 164 9.07 16.91 63.84
CA GLU A 164 8.90 16.32 65.19
C GLU A 164 9.87 16.93 66.21
N LYS A 165 11.13 17.13 65.82
CA LYS A 165 12.16 17.77 66.67
C LYS A 165 11.83 19.23 66.96
N ILE A 166 11.33 19.98 65.97
CA ILE A 166 10.84 21.36 66.14
C ILE A 166 9.61 21.40 67.06
N ALA A 167 8.73 20.40 66.95
CA ALA A 167 7.54 20.26 67.79
C ALA A 167 7.83 19.76 69.23
N GLY A 168 9.11 19.51 69.58
CA GLY A 168 9.51 19.07 70.92
C GLY A 168 9.18 17.61 71.24
N GLN A 169 8.86 16.79 70.23
CA GLN A 169 8.59 15.37 70.40
C GLN A 169 9.90 14.62 70.71
N SER A 170 9.90 13.81 71.78
CA SER A 170 11.09 13.07 72.20
C SER A 170 11.44 11.97 71.18
N SER A 171 12.72 11.72 70.96
CA SER A 171 13.20 10.75 69.95
C SER A 171 12.76 9.31 70.18
N GLY A 172 12.26 8.97 71.39
CA GLY A 172 11.70 7.66 71.71
C GLY A 172 10.25 7.47 71.26
N ASN A 173 9.54 8.58 70.97
CA ASN A 173 8.16 8.59 70.49
C ASN A 173 8.06 8.93 68.99
N SER A 174 9.19 8.97 68.28
CA SER A 174 9.22 9.25 66.84
C SER A 174 8.62 8.09 66.06
N ILE A 175 7.76 8.39 65.08
CA ILE A 175 7.16 7.38 64.19
C ILE A 175 8.18 6.92 63.14
N ASN A 176 9.25 7.70 62.93
CA ASN A 176 10.23 7.49 61.90
C ASN A 176 11.42 6.66 62.42
N GLN A 177 11.87 5.69 61.61
CA GLN A 177 12.95 4.76 61.98
C GLN A 177 14.35 5.41 62.03
N VAL A 178 14.56 6.54 61.34
CA VAL A 178 15.88 7.14 61.16
C VAL A 178 15.98 8.48 61.89
N ARG A 179 16.90 8.59 62.85
CA ARG A 179 17.22 9.88 63.51
C ARG A 179 17.84 10.86 62.51
N ALA A 180 17.52 12.14 62.65
CA ALA A 180 17.96 13.21 61.74
C ALA A 180 19.47 13.19 61.44
N GLU A 181 20.32 12.93 62.44
CA GLU A 181 21.77 12.88 62.29
C GLU A 181 22.25 11.64 61.51
N LYS A 182 21.61 10.48 61.70
CA LYS A 182 21.89 9.26 60.93
C LYS A 182 21.41 9.38 59.48
N ALA A 183 20.24 9.99 59.26
CA ALA A 183 19.71 10.26 57.93
C ALA A 183 20.67 11.13 57.10
N LYS A 184 21.23 12.19 57.69
CA LYS A 184 22.21 13.05 57.01
C LYS A 184 23.51 12.31 56.63
N GLN A 185 23.99 11.42 57.50
CA GLN A 185 25.19 10.63 57.24
C GLN A 185 24.95 9.61 56.11
N GLU A 186 23.83 8.88 56.15
CA GLU A 186 23.46 7.91 55.12
C GLU A 186 23.24 8.58 53.76
N LEU A 187 22.59 9.74 53.71
CA LEU A 187 22.42 10.51 52.49
C LEU A 187 23.77 10.91 51.88
N THR A 188 24.69 11.45 52.68
CA THR A 188 26.03 11.83 52.21
C THR A 188 26.79 10.62 51.63
N GLN A 189 26.79 9.49 52.35
CA GLN A 189 27.44 8.25 51.89
C GLN A 189 26.81 7.70 50.60
N ASN A 190 25.49 7.74 50.47
CA ASN A 190 24.80 7.28 49.27
C ASN A 190 25.07 8.21 48.08
N ILE A 191 25.14 9.53 48.28
CA ILE A 191 25.51 10.49 47.24
C ILE A 191 26.92 10.24 46.72
N GLU A 192 27.89 10.01 47.61
CA GLU A 192 29.27 9.66 47.23
C GLU A 192 29.31 8.33 46.46
N LYS A 193 28.60 7.30 46.92
CA LYS A 193 28.47 6.02 46.21
C LYS A 193 27.86 6.20 44.82
N ILE A 194 26.78 6.98 44.70
CA ILE A 194 26.15 7.28 43.40
C ILE A 194 27.15 7.98 42.47
N ALA A 195 27.93 8.94 42.98
CA ALA A 195 28.95 9.63 42.18
C ALA A 195 30.02 8.64 41.67
N ASN A 196 30.51 7.74 42.53
CA ASN A 196 31.47 6.71 42.14
C ASN A 196 30.90 5.73 41.11
N LEU A 197 29.66 5.27 41.29
CA LEU A 197 28.98 4.38 40.33
C LEU A 197 28.74 5.09 38.98
N LYS A 198 28.41 6.39 38.98
CA LYS A 198 28.30 7.19 37.75
C LYS A 198 29.63 7.32 37.02
N GLN A 199 30.74 7.47 37.76
CA GLN A 199 32.08 7.47 37.18
C GLN A 199 32.46 6.08 36.63
N GLU A 200 32.08 5.00 37.30
CA GLU A 200 32.27 3.63 36.82
C GLU A 200 31.51 3.39 35.51
N ILE A 201 30.25 3.84 35.42
CA ILE A 201 29.49 3.79 34.17
C ILE A 201 30.21 4.56 33.06
N ALA A 202 30.68 5.78 33.31
CA ALA A 202 31.41 6.57 32.30
C ALA A 202 32.68 5.84 31.81
N ASN A 203 33.41 5.18 32.70
CA ASN A 203 34.58 4.38 32.34
C ASN A 203 34.20 3.16 31.49
N LEU A 204 33.12 2.43 31.85
CA LEU A 204 32.62 1.30 31.08
C LEU A 204 32.10 1.72 29.70
N GLN A 205 31.45 2.88 29.61
CA GLN A 205 31.01 3.47 28.34
C GLN A 205 32.21 3.76 27.43
N ASN A 206 33.26 4.39 27.95
CA ASN A 206 34.50 4.62 27.21
C ASN A 206 35.20 3.31 26.82
N GLN A 207 35.18 2.30 27.70
CA GLN A 207 35.74 0.99 27.39
C GLN A 207 35.01 0.36 26.21
N LEU A 208 33.67 0.45 26.15
CA LEU A 208 32.89 -0.05 25.03
C LEU A 208 33.19 0.74 23.74
N LEU A 209 33.29 2.07 23.81
CA LEU A 209 33.57 2.93 22.65
C LEU A 209 34.97 2.71 22.05
N THR A 210 35.94 2.31 22.85
CA THR A 210 37.34 2.11 22.44
C THR A 210 37.65 0.69 21.97
N LYS A 211 36.71 -0.25 22.11
CA LYS A 211 36.86 -1.61 21.57
C LYS A 211 37.01 -1.58 20.04
N PRO A 212 37.90 -2.41 19.46
CA PRO A 212 38.15 -2.38 18.02
C PRO A 212 36.89 -2.67 17.20
N GLU A 213 36.01 -3.56 17.65
CA GLU A 213 34.74 -3.87 16.99
C GLU A 213 33.80 -2.65 16.98
N SER A 214 33.70 -1.94 18.11
CA SER A 214 32.91 -0.70 18.24
C SER A 214 33.45 0.42 17.38
N VAL A 215 34.79 0.63 17.39
CA VAL A 215 35.45 1.65 16.56
C VAL A 215 35.24 1.36 15.08
N ASN A 216 35.38 0.10 14.66
CA ASN A 216 35.16 -0.32 13.28
C ASN A 216 33.69 -0.17 12.84
N PHE A 217 32.74 -0.48 13.72
CA PHE A 217 31.32 -0.29 13.42
C PHE A 217 30.96 1.20 13.32
N LEU A 218 31.43 2.02 14.28
CA LEU A 218 31.18 3.46 14.24
C LEU A 218 31.86 4.14 13.05
N SER A 219 33.06 3.73 12.67
CA SER A 219 33.73 4.28 11.49
C SER A 219 32.99 3.92 10.20
N PHE A 220 32.45 2.69 10.12
CA PHE A 220 31.59 2.26 9.02
C PHE A 220 30.32 3.12 8.92
N VAL A 221 29.63 3.36 10.03
CA VAL A 221 28.37 4.13 10.08
C VAL A 221 28.59 5.63 9.81
N LYS A 222 29.76 6.16 10.19
CA LYS A 222 30.16 7.54 9.91
C LYS A 222 30.65 7.77 8.48
N ASP A 223 30.82 6.71 7.69
CA ASP A 223 31.19 6.82 6.28
C ASP A 223 30.02 7.38 5.46
N GLU A 224 30.02 8.70 5.29
CA GLU A 224 28.95 9.39 4.57
C GLU A 224 28.86 8.96 3.11
N THR A 225 29.96 8.54 2.49
CA THR A 225 29.95 8.18 1.06
C THR A 225 29.10 6.94 0.82
N LYS A 226 29.31 5.90 1.62
CA LYS A 226 28.55 4.65 1.57
C LYS A 226 27.08 4.87 1.92
N PHE A 227 26.81 5.59 3.00
CA PHE A 227 25.42 5.74 3.43
C PHE A 227 24.62 6.79 2.64
N ASN A 228 25.29 7.72 1.95
CA ASN A 228 24.62 8.54 0.94
C ASN A 228 24.18 7.69 -0.27
N GLU A 229 24.94 6.67 -0.65
CA GLU A 229 24.53 5.68 -1.65
C GLU A 229 23.32 4.86 -1.17
N VAL A 230 23.34 4.36 0.07
CA VAL A 230 22.20 3.68 0.70
C VAL A 230 20.97 4.58 0.72
N LYS A 231 21.12 5.86 1.11
CA LYS A 231 20.02 6.83 1.12
C LYS A 231 19.44 7.06 -0.26
N LYS A 232 20.29 7.21 -1.28
CA LYS A 232 19.84 7.39 -2.66
C LYS A 232 19.11 6.13 -3.15
N GLY A 233 19.70 4.95 -2.95
CA GLY A 233 19.09 3.68 -3.32
C GLY A 233 17.75 3.44 -2.62
N TYR A 234 17.65 3.74 -1.33
CA TYR A 234 16.38 3.65 -0.59
C TYR A 234 15.32 4.60 -1.14
N LYS A 235 15.69 5.85 -1.46
CA LYS A 235 14.76 6.83 -2.06
C LYS A 235 14.30 6.39 -3.44
N ASP A 236 15.22 5.95 -4.29
CA ASP A 236 14.91 5.45 -5.63
C ASP A 236 14.01 4.21 -5.55
N ALA A 237 14.32 3.26 -4.66
CA ALA A 237 13.48 2.09 -4.41
C ALA A 237 12.09 2.48 -3.88
N SER A 238 12.02 3.39 -2.90
CA SER A 238 10.74 3.89 -2.36
C SER A 238 9.90 4.59 -3.41
N PHE A 239 10.56 5.30 -4.32
CA PHE A 239 9.94 5.95 -5.45
C PHE A 239 9.40 4.93 -6.46
N TRP A 240 10.15 3.89 -6.85
CA TRP A 240 9.70 2.95 -7.89
C TRP A 240 8.81 1.82 -7.37
N TYR A 241 8.89 1.49 -6.09
CA TYR A 241 8.24 0.32 -5.51
C TYR A 241 6.72 0.28 -5.74
N PRO A 242 5.93 1.34 -5.50
CA PRO A 242 4.49 1.30 -5.78
C PRO A 242 4.14 1.03 -7.25
N SER A 243 4.95 1.52 -8.21
CA SER A 243 4.76 1.25 -9.63
C SER A 243 5.07 -0.20 -9.98
N ILE A 244 6.14 -0.75 -9.40
CA ILE A 244 6.53 -2.16 -9.58
C ILE A 244 5.45 -3.08 -9.01
N GLN A 245 4.89 -2.76 -7.84
CA GLN A 245 3.77 -3.50 -7.25
C GLN A 245 2.55 -3.52 -8.17
N LEU A 246 2.15 -2.35 -8.71
CA LEU A 246 1.02 -2.25 -9.62
C LEU A 246 1.27 -3.07 -10.91
N PHE A 247 2.50 -3.05 -11.42
CA PHE A 247 2.87 -3.83 -12.59
C PHE A 247 2.71 -5.35 -12.35
N PHE A 248 3.21 -5.87 -11.24
CA PHE A 248 3.03 -7.29 -10.88
C PHE A 248 1.57 -7.66 -10.65
N GLN A 249 0.81 -6.79 -9.98
CA GLN A 249 -0.64 -6.96 -9.81
C GLN A 249 -1.37 -6.96 -11.15
N ALA A 250 -0.96 -6.11 -12.10
CA ALA A 250 -1.51 -6.09 -13.45
C ALA A 250 -1.15 -7.36 -14.23
N ILE A 251 0.09 -7.85 -14.13
CA ILE A 251 0.49 -9.13 -14.73
C ILE A 251 -0.32 -10.30 -14.18
N PHE A 252 -0.68 -10.27 -12.89
CA PHE A 252 -1.54 -11.30 -12.30
C PHE A 252 -2.99 -11.21 -12.78
N LEU A 253 -3.59 -10.01 -12.80
CA LEU A 253 -5.00 -9.81 -13.12
C LEU A 253 -5.33 -9.79 -14.61
N LEU A 254 -4.50 -9.15 -15.43
CA LEU A 254 -4.80 -8.96 -16.85
C LEU A 254 -5.00 -10.29 -17.59
N PRO A 255 -4.19 -11.35 -17.40
CA PRO A 255 -4.44 -12.65 -18.02
C PRO A 255 -5.79 -13.23 -17.61
N LEU A 256 -6.18 -13.14 -16.33
CA LEU A 256 -7.47 -13.64 -15.84
C LEU A 256 -8.64 -12.88 -16.47
N ILE A 257 -8.53 -11.55 -16.57
CA ILE A 257 -9.52 -10.69 -17.23
C ILE A 257 -9.60 -11.02 -18.73
N LEU A 258 -8.47 -11.19 -19.41
CA LEU A 258 -8.42 -11.53 -20.82
C LEU A 258 -9.05 -12.90 -21.10
N ILE A 259 -8.73 -13.92 -20.30
CA ILE A 259 -9.35 -15.25 -20.41
C ILE A 259 -10.85 -15.16 -20.18
N ALA A 260 -11.30 -14.49 -19.11
CA ALA A 260 -12.73 -14.31 -18.84
C ALA A 260 -13.44 -13.57 -19.99
N LEU A 261 -12.81 -12.54 -20.56
CA LEU A 261 -13.31 -11.81 -21.73
C LEU A 261 -13.40 -12.70 -22.98
N LEU A 262 -12.37 -13.48 -23.27
CA LEU A 262 -12.33 -14.39 -24.43
C LEU A 262 -13.40 -15.47 -24.30
N VAL A 263 -13.52 -16.09 -23.13
CA VAL A 263 -14.52 -17.12 -22.84
C VAL A 263 -15.93 -16.53 -22.91
N ASN A 264 -16.16 -15.35 -22.34
CA ASN A 264 -17.46 -14.68 -22.41
C ASN A 264 -17.85 -14.36 -23.86
N ASN A 265 -16.92 -13.77 -24.64
CA ASN A 265 -17.15 -13.47 -26.05
C ASN A 265 -17.43 -14.73 -26.88
N PHE A 266 -16.70 -15.81 -26.63
CA PHE A 266 -16.90 -17.09 -27.30
C PHE A 266 -18.24 -17.74 -26.92
N SER A 267 -18.57 -17.74 -25.63
CA SER A 267 -19.79 -18.30 -25.07
C SER A 267 -21.04 -17.58 -25.59
N GLN A 268 -21.02 -16.24 -25.63
CA GLN A 268 -22.09 -15.44 -26.21
C GLN A 268 -22.27 -15.72 -27.72
N ARG A 269 -21.18 -15.96 -28.46
CA ARG A 269 -21.24 -16.33 -29.88
C ARG A 269 -21.85 -17.72 -30.08
N LYS A 270 -21.53 -18.69 -29.22
CA LYS A 270 -22.02 -20.07 -29.29
C LYS A 270 -23.34 -20.32 -28.55
N ARG A 271 -23.89 -19.32 -27.85
CA ARG A 271 -25.14 -19.39 -27.05
C ARG A 271 -25.08 -20.37 -25.87
N TYR A 272 -23.92 -20.51 -25.23
CA TYR A 272 -23.80 -21.28 -24.00
C TYR A 272 -24.22 -20.42 -22.80
N GLY A 273 -25.53 -20.34 -22.54
CA GLY A 273 -26.10 -19.43 -21.53
C GLY A 273 -25.46 -19.50 -20.14
N LEU A 274 -25.23 -20.70 -19.61
CA LEU A 274 -24.62 -20.90 -18.28
C LEU A 274 -23.15 -20.44 -18.24
N ILE A 275 -22.36 -20.79 -19.26
CA ILE A 275 -20.96 -20.41 -19.36
C ILE A 275 -20.83 -18.89 -19.56
N ALA A 276 -21.74 -18.28 -20.32
CA ALA A 276 -21.79 -16.82 -20.50
C ALA A 276 -22.08 -16.10 -19.18
N LEU A 277 -22.97 -16.65 -18.35
CA LEU A 277 -23.27 -16.12 -17.02
C LEU A 277 -22.05 -16.21 -16.09
N ILE A 278 -21.42 -17.39 -15.99
CA ILE A 278 -20.26 -17.61 -15.10
C ILE A 278 -19.07 -16.73 -15.53
N SER A 279 -18.74 -16.71 -16.83
CA SER A 279 -17.63 -15.88 -17.33
C SER A 279 -17.89 -14.38 -17.19
N TRP A 280 -19.16 -13.94 -17.18
CA TRP A 280 -19.52 -12.57 -16.87
C TRP A 280 -19.29 -12.22 -15.40
N HIS A 281 -19.72 -13.06 -14.45
CA HIS A 281 -19.47 -12.85 -13.02
C HIS A 281 -17.96 -12.84 -12.72
N LEU A 282 -17.20 -13.81 -13.24
CA LEU A 282 -15.74 -13.84 -13.12
C LEU A 282 -15.08 -12.56 -13.64
N LEU A 283 -15.51 -12.06 -14.80
CA LEU A 283 -15.00 -10.81 -15.35
C LEU A 283 -15.25 -9.64 -14.40
N VAL A 284 -16.46 -9.53 -13.83
CA VAL A 284 -16.79 -8.46 -12.88
C VAL A 284 -15.93 -8.56 -11.62
N ILE A 285 -15.79 -9.75 -11.07
CA ILE A 285 -14.98 -10.03 -9.88
C ILE A 285 -13.52 -9.65 -10.10
N PHE A 286 -12.95 -9.92 -11.27
CA PHE A 286 -11.55 -9.58 -11.55
C PHE A 286 -11.34 -8.08 -11.83
N ILE A 287 -12.36 -7.38 -12.37
CA ILE A 287 -12.26 -5.93 -12.60
C ILE A 287 -12.36 -5.12 -11.31
N ILE A 288 -13.12 -5.58 -10.30
CA ILE A 288 -13.28 -4.85 -9.02
C ILE A 288 -11.93 -4.56 -8.34
N PRO A 289 -11.05 -5.56 -8.07
CA PRO A 289 -9.73 -5.31 -7.51
C PRO A 289 -8.86 -4.40 -8.36
N LEU A 290 -8.91 -4.54 -9.69
CA LEU A 290 -8.13 -3.70 -10.62
C LEU A 290 -8.50 -2.22 -10.45
N VAL A 291 -9.80 -1.93 -10.44
CA VAL A 291 -10.30 -0.56 -10.28
C VAL A 291 -9.90 0.01 -8.92
N LEU A 292 -10.05 -0.78 -7.84
CA LEU A 292 -9.64 -0.36 -6.50
C LEU A 292 -8.13 -0.08 -6.42
N LYS A 293 -7.28 -0.92 -7.02
CA LYS A 293 -5.82 -0.72 -7.05
C LYS A 293 -5.40 0.48 -7.89
N VAL A 294 -6.08 0.75 -9.01
CA VAL A 294 -5.86 1.97 -9.79
C VAL A 294 -6.22 3.21 -8.97
N PHE A 295 -7.34 3.21 -8.25
CA PHE A 295 -7.67 4.33 -7.35
C PHE A 295 -6.69 4.49 -6.20
N GLN A 296 -6.26 3.38 -5.57
CA GLN A 296 -5.23 3.39 -4.53
C GLN A 296 -3.93 3.99 -5.05
N PHE A 297 -3.49 3.58 -6.25
CA PHE A 297 -2.33 4.15 -6.93
C PHE A 297 -2.52 5.60 -7.35
N LEU A 298 -3.72 6.06 -7.71
CA LEU A 298 -3.95 7.47 -8.02
C LEU A 298 -3.96 8.37 -6.77
N GLN A 299 -4.44 7.85 -5.63
CA GLN A 299 -4.47 8.58 -4.37
C GLN A 299 -3.10 8.65 -3.70
N ILE A 300 -2.32 7.58 -3.77
CA ILE A 300 -1.05 7.40 -3.03
C ILE A 300 0.18 7.37 -3.96
N GLY A 301 -0.01 7.22 -5.26
CA GLY A 301 1.07 6.88 -6.19
C GLY A 301 1.84 8.06 -6.77
N ILE A 302 2.94 7.67 -7.40
CA ILE A 302 4.13 8.47 -7.71
C ILE A 302 3.89 9.60 -8.70
N ILE A 303 2.96 9.42 -9.65
CA ILE A 303 2.55 10.49 -10.57
C ILE A 303 2.12 11.72 -9.76
N PHE A 304 1.45 11.49 -8.64
CA PHE A 304 0.96 12.55 -7.79
C PHE A 304 2.08 13.24 -6.99
N GLN A 305 3.05 12.52 -6.43
CA GLN A 305 4.22 13.13 -5.77
C GLN A 305 5.06 13.94 -6.77
N PHE A 306 5.25 13.45 -8.00
CA PHE A 306 5.95 14.20 -9.04
C PHE A 306 5.24 15.51 -9.41
N PHE A 307 3.91 15.50 -9.57
CA PHE A 307 3.14 16.74 -9.76
C PHE A 307 3.17 17.62 -8.52
N PHE A 308 3.11 17.04 -7.31
CA PHE A 308 3.21 17.77 -6.05
C PHE A 308 4.54 18.49 -5.92
N ASP A 309 5.66 17.85 -6.26
CA ASP A 309 7.00 18.42 -6.17
C ASP A 309 7.18 19.55 -7.20
N ILE A 310 6.69 19.37 -8.43
CA ILE A 310 6.70 20.42 -9.47
C ILE A 310 5.85 21.62 -9.03
N ILE A 311 4.64 21.38 -8.52
CA ILE A 311 3.74 22.45 -8.07
C ILE A 311 4.31 23.13 -6.82
N SER A 312 4.87 22.39 -5.87
CA SER A 312 5.47 22.95 -4.67
C SER A 312 6.72 23.76 -4.98
N PHE A 313 7.50 23.36 -5.99
CA PHE A 313 8.63 24.12 -6.53
C PHE A 313 8.17 25.42 -7.22
N LEU A 314 7.12 25.36 -8.05
CA LEU A 314 6.59 26.53 -8.78
C LEU A 314 5.82 27.52 -7.87
N PHE A 315 5.14 27.02 -6.84
CA PHE A 315 4.22 27.80 -6.00
C PHE A 315 4.64 27.86 -4.52
N GLY A 316 5.89 27.53 -4.19
CA GLY A 316 6.50 27.82 -2.89
C GLY A 316 5.83 27.15 -1.68
N GLY A 317 5.22 25.97 -1.84
CA GLY A 317 4.63 25.21 -0.74
C GLY A 317 3.17 25.53 -0.40
N LEU A 318 2.39 26.15 -1.31
CA LEU A 318 0.94 26.28 -1.16
C LEU A 318 0.23 24.91 -1.36
N VAL A 319 0.35 24.03 -0.37
CA VAL A 319 -0.18 22.65 -0.36
C VAL A 319 -1.69 22.60 -0.67
N PHE A 320 -2.45 23.65 -0.35
CA PHE A 320 -3.89 23.70 -0.60
C PHE A 320 -4.25 23.75 -2.11
N LEU A 321 -3.39 24.29 -2.98
CA LEU A 321 -3.64 24.35 -4.43
C LEU A 321 -3.72 22.94 -5.04
N ILE A 322 -3.03 22.00 -4.42
CA ILE A 322 -2.99 20.61 -4.87
C ILE A 322 -4.32 19.90 -4.58
N SER A 323 -5.00 20.25 -3.48
CA SER A 323 -6.35 19.78 -3.19
C SER A 323 -7.36 20.24 -4.26
N TYR A 324 -7.22 21.45 -4.80
CA TYR A 324 -8.05 21.92 -5.91
C TYR A 324 -7.75 21.18 -7.22
N VAL A 325 -6.47 20.87 -7.49
CA VAL A 325 -6.08 20.03 -8.64
C VAL A 325 -6.72 18.65 -8.52
N TYR A 326 -6.72 18.01 -7.34
CA TYR A 326 -7.38 16.72 -7.14
C TYR A 326 -8.88 16.74 -7.47
N ILE A 327 -9.59 17.76 -6.99
CA ILE A 327 -11.03 17.95 -7.25
C ILE A 327 -11.30 18.05 -8.76
N LEU A 328 -10.35 18.58 -9.54
CA LEU A 328 -10.45 18.69 -11.00
C LEU A 328 -10.02 17.39 -11.73
N LEU A 329 -8.90 16.78 -11.30
CA LEU A 329 -8.24 15.67 -12.01
C LEU A 329 -9.02 14.36 -11.91
N ILE A 330 -9.61 14.06 -10.74
CA ILE A 330 -10.37 12.82 -10.52
C ILE A 330 -11.60 12.75 -11.45
N PRO A 331 -12.47 13.78 -11.53
CA PRO A 331 -13.57 13.78 -12.51
C PRO A 331 -13.10 13.75 -13.96
N LEU A 332 -11.97 14.41 -14.28
CA LEU A 332 -11.46 14.50 -15.65
C LEU A 332 -10.91 13.16 -16.15
N LEU A 333 -10.17 12.43 -15.32
CA LEU A 333 -9.75 11.05 -15.62
C LEU A 333 -10.96 10.11 -15.69
N GLY A 334 -11.90 10.23 -14.76
CA GLY A 334 -13.16 9.47 -14.82
C GLY A 334 -13.89 9.71 -16.14
N PHE A 335 -14.02 10.97 -16.57
CA PHE A 335 -14.61 11.34 -17.85
C PHE A 335 -13.81 10.82 -19.06
N GLY A 336 -12.47 10.90 -19.00
CA GLY A 336 -11.56 10.35 -20.02
C GLY A 336 -11.73 8.84 -20.19
N MET A 337 -11.77 8.10 -19.09
CA MET A 337 -11.99 6.66 -19.08
C MET A 337 -13.37 6.31 -19.63
N ILE A 338 -14.41 7.05 -19.25
CA ILE A 338 -15.76 6.93 -19.82
C ILE A 338 -15.74 7.18 -21.34
N LYS A 339 -15.07 8.24 -21.82
CA LYS A 339 -14.97 8.58 -23.25
C LYS A 339 -14.19 7.53 -24.05
N PHE A 340 -13.12 6.97 -23.47
CA PHE A 340 -12.32 5.91 -24.06
C PHE A 340 -13.16 4.64 -24.27
N PHE A 341 -13.86 4.17 -23.23
CA PHE A 341 -14.76 3.03 -23.36
C PHE A 341 -15.87 3.28 -24.39
N GLN A 342 -16.45 4.49 -24.41
CA GLN A 342 -17.50 4.84 -25.38
C GLN A 342 -17.00 4.81 -26.83
N THR A 343 -15.79 5.30 -27.10
CA THR A 343 -15.26 5.47 -28.46
C THR A 343 -14.67 4.18 -29.02
N VAL A 344 -13.88 3.46 -28.21
CA VAL A 344 -13.10 2.30 -28.66
C VAL A 344 -13.91 1.00 -28.58
N VAL A 345 -14.73 0.82 -27.53
CA VAL A 345 -15.42 -0.45 -27.27
C VAL A 345 -16.90 -0.41 -27.73
N PHE A 346 -17.54 0.76 -27.77
CA PHE A 346 -19.01 0.86 -27.85
C PHE A 346 -19.59 1.74 -28.98
N ASN A 347 -18.90 1.92 -30.11
CA ASN A 347 -19.50 2.63 -31.25
C ASN A 347 -20.65 1.82 -31.88
N HIS A 348 -21.90 2.20 -31.54
CA HIS A 348 -23.12 1.50 -31.97
C HIS A 348 -23.28 1.48 -33.50
N LYS A 349 -22.87 2.55 -34.18
CA LYS A 349 -22.98 2.67 -35.64
C LYS A 349 -22.04 1.69 -36.35
N ILE A 350 -20.79 1.57 -35.86
CA ILE A 350 -19.81 0.59 -36.37
C ILE A 350 -20.27 -0.85 -36.07
N GLN A 351 -20.86 -1.09 -34.90
CA GLN A 351 -21.39 -2.41 -34.55
C GLN A 351 -22.62 -2.78 -35.39
N ALA A 352 -23.53 -1.83 -35.66
CA ALA A 352 -24.69 -2.04 -36.52
C ALA A 352 -24.27 -2.32 -37.97
N ALA A 353 -23.35 -1.53 -38.53
CA ALA A 353 -22.80 -1.74 -39.86
C ALA A 353 -22.12 -3.12 -39.99
N ASN A 354 -21.29 -3.50 -39.02
CA ASN A 354 -20.65 -4.83 -38.99
C ASN A 354 -21.66 -5.99 -38.86
N ARG A 355 -22.79 -5.78 -38.17
CA ARG A 355 -23.85 -6.79 -38.05
C ARG A 355 -24.61 -6.96 -39.36
N ILE A 356 -24.93 -5.86 -40.03
CA ILE A 356 -25.63 -5.87 -41.32
C ILE A 356 -24.76 -6.55 -42.39
N GLN A 357 -23.47 -6.20 -42.47
CA GLN A 357 -22.51 -6.86 -43.38
C GLN A 357 -22.43 -8.38 -43.17
N LYS A 358 -22.60 -8.84 -41.92
CA LYS A 358 -22.56 -10.27 -41.56
C LYS A 358 -23.94 -10.95 -41.57
N SER A 359 -24.96 -10.30 -42.13
CA SER A 359 -26.36 -10.77 -42.17
C SER A 359 -26.89 -11.14 -40.79
N ARG A 360 -26.73 -10.25 -39.80
CA ARG A 360 -27.20 -10.43 -38.43
C ARG A 360 -28.18 -9.35 -38.02
N CYS A 361 -29.14 -9.72 -37.18
CA CYS A 361 -30.12 -8.79 -36.63
C CYS A 361 -29.44 -7.65 -35.87
N ILE A 362 -29.84 -6.42 -36.16
CA ILE A 362 -29.30 -5.19 -35.54
C ILE A 362 -29.45 -5.23 -34.00
N ARG A 363 -30.59 -5.74 -33.50
CA ARG A 363 -30.93 -5.75 -32.07
C ARG A 363 -30.35 -6.94 -31.31
N CYS A 364 -30.56 -8.17 -31.79
CA CYS A 364 -30.18 -9.40 -31.08
C CYS A 364 -28.93 -10.10 -31.63
N ALA A 365 -28.31 -9.58 -32.69
CA ALA A 365 -27.09 -10.08 -33.32
C ALA A 365 -27.14 -11.55 -33.84
N LYS A 366 -28.32 -12.18 -33.88
CA LYS A 366 -28.51 -13.51 -34.47
C LYS A 366 -28.52 -13.42 -36.01
N LYS A 367 -27.97 -14.44 -36.69
CA LYS A 367 -27.95 -14.51 -38.16
C LYS A 367 -29.39 -14.54 -38.68
N ILE A 368 -29.65 -13.79 -39.73
CA ILE A 368 -30.94 -13.64 -40.41
C ILE A 368 -30.73 -13.87 -41.91
N ARG A 369 -31.80 -14.19 -42.65
CA ARG A 369 -31.70 -14.21 -44.11
C ARG A 369 -31.71 -12.77 -44.63
N PRO A 370 -31.01 -12.45 -45.73
CA PRO A 370 -30.89 -11.08 -46.25
C PRO A 370 -32.22 -10.39 -46.61
N GLN A 371 -33.33 -11.13 -46.69
CA GLN A 371 -34.65 -10.64 -47.07
C GLN A 371 -35.66 -10.59 -45.90
N ASP A 372 -35.23 -10.97 -44.68
CA ASP A 372 -36.11 -10.99 -43.50
C ASP A 372 -36.33 -9.57 -42.96
N SER A 373 -37.50 -9.00 -43.25
CA SER A 373 -37.92 -7.69 -42.76
C SER A 373 -38.01 -7.62 -41.22
N HIS A 374 -38.45 -8.72 -40.60
CA HIS A 374 -38.52 -8.91 -39.16
C HIS A 374 -37.54 -10.00 -38.73
N CYS A 375 -36.89 -9.82 -37.58
CA CYS A 375 -36.02 -10.86 -37.04
C CYS A 375 -36.85 -12.02 -36.45
N PRO A 376 -36.72 -13.27 -36.96
CA PRO A 376 -37.49 -14.43 -36.48
C PRO A 376 -37.16 -14.83 -35.04
N HIS A 377 -36.07 -14.29 -34.46
CA HIS A 377 -35.65 -14.62 -33.11
C HIS A 377 -36.03 -13.58 -32.05
N CYS A 378 -36.43 -12.37 -32.44
CA CYS A 378 -36.77 -11.31 -31.48
C CYS A 378 -37.87 -10.35 -31.94
N GLY A 379 -38.49 -10.58 -33.11
CA GLY A 379 -39.58 -9.77 -33.65
C GLY A 379 -39.18 -8.36 -34.10
N TYR A 380 -37.89 -8.01 -34.07
CA TYR A 380 -37.46 -6.63 -34.39
C TYR A 380 -37.53 -6.33 -35.89
N TYR A 381 -38.26 -5.27 -36.26
CA TYR A 381 -38.31 -4.73 -37.62
C TYR A 381 -37.07 -3.88 -37.93
N GLN A 382 -36.34 -4.23 -38.99
CA GLN A 382 -34.98 -3.75 -39.25
C GLN A 382 -34.89 -2.59 -40.25
N TYR A 383 -35.97 -2.35 -41.00
CA TYR A 383 -36.02 -1.36 -42.07
C TYR A 383 -36.79 -0.10 -41.66
N VAL A 384 -36.53 1.00 -42.34
CA VAL A 384 -37.25 2.27 -42.29
C VAL A 384 -37.31 2.80 -43.71
N GLU A 385 -38.37 3.51 -44.04
CA GLU A 385 -38.50 4.16 -45.34
C GLU A 385 -37.51 5.33 -45.46
N CYS A 386 -36.89 5.49 -46.63
CA CYS A 386 -36.04 6.63 -46.92
C CYS A 386 -36.87 7.82 -47.39
N HIS A 387 -36.77 8.97 -46.73
CA HIS A 387 -37.49 10.19 -47.14
C HIS A 387 -37.14 10.69 -48.56
N ASN A 388 -35.96 10.35 -49.10
CA ASN A 388 -35.51 10.87 -50.41
C ASN A 388 -35.89 9.95 -51.59
N CYS A 389 -35.91 8.63 -51.40
CA CYS A 389 -36.19 7.68 -52.50
C CYS A 389 -37.33 6.71 -52.19
N HIS A 390 -37.99 6.85 -51.05
CA HIS A 390 -39.09 6.03 -50.55
C HIS A 390 -38.80 4.51 -50.46
N ASN A 391 -37.56 4.08 -50.71
CA ASN A 391 -37.16 2.69 -50.58
C ASN A 391 -36.80 2.33 -49.13
N LEU A 392 -37.04 1.07 -48.77
CA LEU A 392 -36.73 0.54 -47.44
C LEU A 392 -35.21 0.44 -47.23
N THR A 393 -34.74 0.92 -46.08
CA THR A 393 -33.32 0.94 -45.73
C THR A 393 -33.11 0.69 -44.23
N TYR A 394 -31.94 0.20 -43.80
CA TYR A 394 -31.73 -0.22 -42.41
C TYR A 394 -31.76 0.92 -41.38
N LYS A 395 -32.51 0.78 -40.28
CA LYS A 395 -32.74 1.83 -39.26
C LYS A 395 -31.49 2.51 -38.69
N GLU A 396 -30.41 1.77 -38.47
CA GLU A 396 -29.20 2.26 -37.75
C GLU A 396 -28.04 2.67 -38.68
N LEU A 397 -28.23 2.65 -40.00
CA LEU A 397 -27.23 3.11 -40.96
C LEU A 397 -27.37 4.63 -41.20
N PRO A 398 -26.25 5.37 -41.27
CA PRO A 398 -26.27 6.82 -41.48
C PRO A 398 -26.78 7.22 -42.88
N TYR A 399 -26.53 6.38 -43.90
CA TYR A 399 -26.89 6.65 -45.29
C TYR A 399 -27.88 5.61 -45.81
N CYS A 400 -28.69 6.00 -46.79
CA CYS A 400 -29.55 5.08 -47.52
C CYS A 400 -28.71 4.13 -48.39
N HIS A 401 -28.96 2.83 -48.27
CA HIS A 401 -28.34 1.80 -49.12
C HIS A 401 -28.69 1.98 -50.60
N HIS A 402 -29.88 2.49 -50.92
CA HIS A 402 -30.36 2.60 -52.30
C HIS A 402 -29.90 3.88 -53.00
N CYS A 403 -29.97 5.04 -52.33
CA CYS A 403 -29.70 6.35 -52.96
C CYS A 403 -28.53 7.12 -52.32
N GLY A 404 -27.89 6.59 -51.27
CA GLY A 404 -26.76 7.25 -50.59
C GLY A 404 -27.12 8.48 -49.75
N ALA A 405 -28.38 8.94 -49.74
CA ALA A 405 -28.79 10.12 -48.98
C ALA A 405 -28.62 9.94 -47.46
N ASP A 406 -28.20 11.00 -46.75
CA ASP A 406 -28.13 11.01 -45.28
C ASP A 406 -29.53 10.98 -44.70
N LYS A 407 -29.76 10.07 -43.75
CA LYS A 407 -31.05 9.92 -43.09
C LYS A 407 -31.35 10.99 -42.03
N ASN A 408 -30.34 11.77 -41.62
CA ASN A 408 -30.49 12.80 -40.58
C ASN A 408 -30.56 14.23 -41.13
N SER A 409 -30.59 14.44 -42.45
CA SER A 409 -30.83 15.77 -43.01
C SER A 409 -32.30 16.16 -42.79
N PRO A 410 -32.61 17.23 -42.05
CA PRO A 410 -33.96 17.79 -42.03
C PRO A 410 -34.31 18.30 -43.43
N ASN A 411 -35.56 18.11 -43.84
CA ASN A 411 -36.12 18.58 -45.11
C ASN A 411 -35.68 20.01 -45.40
N LEU A 412 -34.90 20.21 -46.46
CA LEU A 412 -34.86 21.47 -47.18
C LEU A 412 -36.14 21.49 -48.02
N GLU A 413 -37.24 21.96 -47.41
CA GLU A 413 -38.37 22.48 -48.18
C GLU A 413 -37.86 23.69 -48.96
N VAL A 414 -37.66 23.50 -50.26
CA VAL A 414 -37.49 24.59 -51.23
C VAL A 414 -38.88 24.80 -51.84
N ASN A 415 -39.44 25.99 -51.59
CA ASN A 415 -40.61 26.53 -52.32
C ASN A 415 -40.35 26.58 -53.82
#